data_AF-A0AAD7WMU8-F1
#
_entry.id   AF-A0AAD7WMU8-F1
#
_cell.length_a   1.000
_cell.length_b   1.000
_cell.length_c   1.000
_cell.angle_alpha   90.00
_cell.angle_beta   90.00
_cell.angle_gamma   90.00
#
_symmetry.space_group_name_H-M   'P 1'
#
loop_
_entity.id
_entity.type
_entity.pdbx_description
1 polymer ?
#
loop_
_entity_poly.entity_id
_entity_poly.type
_entity_poly.pdbx_seq_one_letter_code
_entity_poly.pdbx_strand_id
1 'polypeptide(L)'
;MSAVVFAELVLYIEEARQDEETAPVFRLADLVQLYQSRIEQLGVQLDTRVHSTRLKQRLLAQFPDMRAHTKGKDILMAFEEDLGAALAKACELDSDSDAVHLAHAAQIVRRHMFGEAKPFTGFPEGCQEESVPPLLLA
;
A
#
# COMPACT_ATOMS: atom_id res chain seq x y z
N MET A 1 -23.17 22.68 12.37
CA MET A 1 -21.91 22.48 11.62
C MET A 1 -21.29 21.11 11.81
N SER A 2 -21.08 20.60 13.03
CA SER A 2 -20.61 19.21 13.26
C SER A 2 -21.47 18.11 12.58
N ALA A 3 -22.77 18.36 12.39
CA ALA A 3 -23.66 17.43 11.68
C ALA A 3 -23.39 17.37 10.17
N VAL A 4 -23.07 18.50 9.52
CA VAL A 4 -22.79 18.57 8.08
C VAL A 4 -21.49 17.83 7.77
N VAL A 5 -20.44 18.10 8.52
CA VAL A 5 -19.14 17.42 8.35
C VAL A 5 -19.25 15.92 8.64
N PHE A 6 -20.12 15.54 9.57
CA PHE A 6 -20.39 14.13 9.82
C PHE A 6 -21.14 13.49 8.65
N ALA A 7 -22.13 14.16 8.08
CA ALA A 7 -22.83 13.67 6.89
C ALA A 7 -21.89 13.53 5.69
N GLU A 8 -20.96 14.46 5.48
CA GLU A 8 -19.92 14.34 4.45
C GLU A 8 -18.99 13.14 4.69
N LEU A 9 -18.61 12.89 5.95
CA LEU A 9 -17.81 11.70 6.30
C LEU A 9 -18.59 10.39 6.04
N VAL A 10 -19.89 10.39 6.30
CA VAL A 10 -20.78 9.25 6.02
C VAL A 10 -20.87 9.02 4.52
N LEU A 11 -21.10 10.06 3.73
CA LEU A 11 -21.13 9.98 2.27
C LEU A 11 -19.81 9.44 1.70
N TYR A 12 -18.66 9.92 2.18
CA TYR A 12 -17.35 9.40 1.79
C TYR A 12 -17.21 7.89 2.04
N ILE A 13 -17.68 7.40 3.19
CA ILE A 13 -17.65 5.97 3.53
C ILE A 13 -18.58 5.17 2.62
N GLU A 14 -19.77 5.68 2.31
CA GLU A 14 -20.74 5.05 1.41
C GLU A 14 -20.21 4.98 -0.03
N GLU A 15 -19.59 6.05 -0.53
CA GLU A 15 -18.95 6.08 -1.84
C GLU A 15 -17.79 5.08 -1.92
N ALA A 16 -16.94 5.02 -0.89
CA ALA A 16 -15.84 4.06 -0.82
C ALA A 16 -16.32 2.60 -0.73
N ARG A 17 -17.52 2.35 -0.20
CA ARG A 17 -18.15 1.01 -0.19
C ARG A 17 -18.68 0.59 -1.55
N GLN A 18 -19.05 1.54 -2.40
CA GLN A 18 -19.54 1.24 -3.76
C GLN A 18 -18.41 0.91 -4.75
N ASP A 19 -17.16 1.16 -4.37
CA ASP A 19 -15.99 0.79 -5.17
C ASP A 19 -15.74 -0.73 -5.09
N GLU A 20 -16.11 -1.44 -6.15
CA GLU A 20 -16.01 -2.91 -6.23
C GLU A 20 -14.56 -3.42 -6.29
N GLU A 21 -13.58 -2.55 -6.54
CA GLU A 21 -12.20 -3.01 -6.75
C GLU A 21 -11.56 -3.49 -5.45
N THR A 22 -11.92 -2.90 -4.30
CA THR A 22 -11.29 -3.20 -3.01
C THR A 22 -12.28 -3.05 -1.86
N ALA A 23 -12.54 -4.13 -1.12
CA ALA A 23 -13.24 -4.07 0.16
C ALA A 23 -12.61 -3.01 1.10
N PRO A 24 -13.33 -1.93 1.43
CA PRO A 24 -12.70 -0.79 2.11
C PRO A 24 -12.45 -1.08 3.59
N VAL A 25 -11.21 -0.80 4.01
CA VAL A 25 -10.80 -0.84 5.42
C VAL A 25 -10.35 0.55 5.84
N PHE A 26 -11.04 1.15 6.80
CA PHE A 26 -10.76 2.51 7.25
C PHE A 26 -9.98 2.52 8.55
N ARG A 27 -8.93 3.34 8.66
CA ARG A 27 -8.31 3.62 9.96
C ARG A 27 -9.07 4.74 10.66
N LEU A 28 -9.45 4.53 11.92
CA LEU A 28 -10.14 5.55 12.71
C LEU A 28 -9.32 6.84 12.82
N ALA A 29 -8.00 6.75 12.89
CA ALA A 29 -7.12 7.91 12.94
C ALA A 29 -7.27 8.79 11.68
N ASP A 30 -7.35 8.17 10.50
CA ASP A 30 -7.52 8.87 9.23
C ASP A 30 -8.89 9.53 9.13
N LEU A 31 -9.96 8.83 9.57
CA LEU A 31 -11.30 9.40 9.60
C LEU A 31 -11.43 10.57 10.59
N VAL A 32 -10.74 10.50 11.73
CA VAL A 32 -10.66 11.61 12.68
C VAL A 32 -9.96 12.80 12.04
N GLN A 33 -8.85 12.57 11.34
CA GLN A 33 -8.12 13.63 10.66
C GLN A 33 -8.96 14.26 9.54
N LEU A 34 -9.62 13.46 8.71
CA LEU A 34 -10.49 13.94 7.62
C LEU A 34 -11.65 14.78 8.18
N TYR A 35 -12.27 14.30 9.25
CA TYR A 35 -13.32 15.03 9.96
C TYR A 35 -12.82 16.35 10.57
N GLN A 36 -11.61 16.38 11.14
CA GLN A 36 -11.00 17.60 11.68
C GLN A 36 -10.69 18.62 10.58
N SER A 37 -9.99 18.19 9.53
CA SER A 37 -9.62 19.05 8.40
C SER A 37 -10.85 19.66 7.74
N ARG A 38 -11.95 18.91 7.65
CA ARG A 38 -13.18 19.41 7.06
C ARG A 38 -13.91 20.44 7.94
N ILE A 39 -13.85 20.31 9.27
CA ILE A 39 -14.35 21.35 10.18
C ILE A 39 -13.55 22.65 10.00
N GLU A 40 -12.23 22.55 9.94
CA GLU A 40 -11.34 23.71 9.77
C GLU A 40 -11.57 24.41 8.43
N GLN A 41 -11.77 23.66 7.34
CA GLN A 41 -12.09 24.18 6.00
C GLN A 41 -13.39 24.99 5.97
N LEU A 42 -14.37 24.67 6.83
CA LEU A 42 -15.62 25.40 6.95
C LEU A 42 -15.51 26.65 7.84
N GLY A 43 -14.30 27.05 8.22
CA GLY A 43 -14.02 28.26 8.97
C GLY A 43 -14.31 28.15 10.47
N VAL A 44 -14.50 26.94 10.99
CA VAL A 44 -14.72 26.71 12.42
C VAL A 44 -13.39 26.42 13.09
N GLN A 45 -12.95 27.31 13.99
CA GLN A 45 -11.83 26.98 14.86
C GLN A 45 -12.26 25.90 15.87
N LEU A 46 -11.55 24.78 15.85
CA LEU A 46 -11.71 23.74 16.86
C LEU A 46 -10.93 24.15 18.11
N ASP A 47 -11.62 24.73 19.09
CA ASP A 47 -11.04 25.00 20.41
C ASP A 47 -10.68 23.70 21.16
N THR A 48 -11.21 22.56 20.71
CA THR A 48 -10.99 21.24 21.31
C THR A 48 -10.73 20.16 20.27
N ARG A 49 -9.82 19.24 20.61
CA ARG A 49 -9.50 18.08 19.78
C ARG A 49 -10.73 17.20 19.60
N VAL A 50 -10.93 16.67 18.38
CA VAL A 50 -12.03 15.73 18.12
C VAL A 50 -11.81 14.45 18.92
N HIS A 51 -12.82 14.07 19.71
CA HIS A 51 -12.80 12.81 20.45
C HIS A 51 -13.03 11.62 19.53
N SER A 52 -11.96 10.88 19.24
CA SER A 52 -11.98 9.68 18.38
C SER A 52 -12.99 8.63 18.87
N THR A 53 -13.09 8.41 20.19
CA THR A 53 -14.06 7.47 20.78
C THR A 53 -15.50 7.85 20.45
N ARG A 54 -15.85 9.14 20.53
CA ARG A 54 -17.20 9.62 20.22
C ARG A 54 -17.49 9.56 18.73
N LEU A 55 -16.51 9.89 17.89
CA LEU A 55 -16.67 9.78 16.44
C LEU A 55 -16.88 8.32 16.02
N LYS A 56 -16.08 7.39 16.57
CA LYS A 56 -16.23 5.94 16.37
C LYS A 56 -17.64 5.48 16.72
N GLN A 57 -18.15 5.84 17.90
CA GLN A 57 -19.50 5.44 18.34
C GLN A 57 -20.59 5.96 17.39
N ARG A 58 -20.46 7.19 16.89
CA ARG A 58 -21.41 7.75 15.92
C ARG A 58 -21.37 7.01 14.58
N LEU A 59 -20.18 6.65 14.10
CA LEU A 59 -20.02 5.89 12.86
C LEU A 59 -20.60 4.49 12.98
N LEU A 60 -20.32 3.77 14.08
CA LEU A 60 -20.91 2.44 14.34
C LEU A 60 -22.43 2.49 14.54
N ALA A 61 -22.98 3.60 15.02
CA ALA A 61 -24.42 3.78 15.10
C ALA A 61 -25.06 4.06 13.73
N GLN A 62 -24.34 4.73 12.82
CA GLN A 62 -24.79 5.01 11.46
C GLN A 62 -24.68 3.78 10.55
N PHE A 63 -23.67 2.94 10.77
CA PHE A 63 -23.38 1.74 9.99
C PHE A 63 -23.46 0.49 10.88
N PRO A 64 -24.65 -0.12 11.06
CA PRO A 64 -24.82 -1.26 11.97
C PRO A 64 -24.03 -2.52 11.59
N ASP A 65 -23.69 -2.65 10.31
CA ASP A 65 -22.91 -3.70 9.68
C ASP A 65 -21.38 -3.45 9.74
N MET A 66 -20.96 -2.29 10.22
CA MET A 66 -19.56 -1.94 10.41
C MET A 66 -19.04 -2.44 11.76
N ARG A 67 -17.83 -3.00 11.76
CA ARG A 67 -17.12 -3.48 12.95
C ARG A 67 -15.82 -2.71 13.15
N ALA A 68 -15.47 -2.49 14.41
CA ALA A 68 -14.18 -1.90 14.79
C ALA A 68 -13.25 -3.00 15.33
N HIS A 69 -12.06 -3.10 14.77
CA HIS A 69 -11.02 -4.07 15.12
C HIS A 69 -9.78 -3.34 15.62
N THR A 70 -9.35 -3.67 16.84
CA THR A 70 -8.12 -3.11 17.41
C THR A 70 -6.91 -3.89 16.91
N LYS A 71 -5.97 -3.19 16.27
CA LYS A 71 -4.68 -3.75 15.83
C LYS A 71 -3.55 -2.90 16.44
N GLY A 72 -3.02 -3.34 17.58
CA GLY A 72 -2.03 -2.56 18.33
C GLY A 72 -2.60 -1.22 18.80
N LYS A 73 -2.02 -0.11 18.34
CA LYS A 73 -2.51 1.25 18.64
C LYS A 73 -3.61 1.72 17.67
N ASP A 74 -3.77 1.04 16.55
CA ASP A 74 -4.72 1.41 15.52
C ASP A 74 -6.08 0.76 15.75
N ILE A 75 -7.13 1.48 15.35
CA ILE A 75 -8.49 0.95 15.27
C ILE A 75 -8.87 0.97 13.79
N LEU A 76 -9.03 -0.23 13.23
CA LEU A 76 -9.52 -0.44 11.88
C LEU A 76 -11.03 -0.59 11.91
N MET A 77 -11.73 -0.07 10.92
CA MET A 77 -13.16 -0.22 10.74
C MET A 77 -13.43 -0.80 9.36
N ALA A 78 -14.22 -1.87 9.32
CA ALA A 78 -14.56 -2.59 8.10
C ALA A 78 -16.00 -3.11 8.20
N PHE A 79 -16.64 -3.29 7.05
CA PHE A 79 -17.97 -3.91 6.98
C PHE A 79 -17.85 -5.43 7.08
N GLU A 80 -18.82 -6.06 7.74
CA GLU A 80 -18.80 -7.50 8.01
C GLU A 80 -18.85 -8.34 6.72
N GLU A 81 -19.60 -7.89 5.73
CA GLU A 81 -19.70 -8.52 4.40
C GLU A 81 -18.41 -8.43 3.58
N ASP A 82 -17.67 -7.33 3.75
CA ASP A 82 -16.47 -7.02 2.97
C ASP A 82 -15.21 -7.68 3.55
N LEU A 83 -15.28 -8.18 4.79
CA LEU A 83 -14.12 -8.73 5.48
C LEU A 83 -13.53 -9.94 4.72
N GLY A 84 -14.38 -10.79 4.14
CA GLY A 84 -13.94 -11.94 3.35
C GLY A 84 -13.16 -11.52 2.10
N ALA A 85 -13.67 -10.55 1.35
CA ALA A 85 -13.02 -10.01 0.17
C ALA A 85 -11.71 -9.27 0.51
N ALA A 86 -11.71 -8.49 1.60
CA ALA A 86 -10.50 -7.82 2.08
C ALA A 86 -9.40 -8.83 2.47
N LEU A 87 -9.76 -9.94 3.13
CA LEU A 87 -8.83 -11.00 3.47
C LEU A 87 -8.34 -11.74 2.22
N ALA A 88 -9.23 -12.08 1.28
CA ALA A 88 -8.86 -12.73 0.03
C ALA A 88 -7.84 -11.89 -0.76
N LYS A 89 -8.09 -10.58 -0.92
CA LYS A 89 -7.17 -9.67 -1.60
C LYS A 89 -5.84 -9.49 -0.86
N ALA A 90 -5.86 -9.50 0.47
CA ALA A 90 -4.63 -9.50 1.27
C ALA A 90 -3.80 -10.79 1.08
N CYS A 91 -4.46 -11.93 0.85
CA CYS A 91 -3.81 -13.19 0.50
C CYS A 91 -3.34 -13.24 -0.97
N GLU A 92 -4.00 -12.55 -1.90
CA GLU A 92 -3.53 -12.42 -3.29
C GLU A 92 -2.25 -11.57 -3.40
N LEU A 93 -2.06 -10.61 -2.48
CA LEU A 93 -0.81 -9.86 -2.32
C LEU A 93 0.33 -10.70 -1.73
N ASP A 94 0.10 -11.97 -1.41
CA ASP A 94 1.17 -12.88 -1.02
C ASP A 94 2.17 -13.00 -2.17
N SER A 95 3.39 -12.54 -1.89
CA SER A 95 4.42 -12.31 -2.92
C SER A 95 5.03 -13.60 -3.46
N ASP A 96 4.47 -14.75 -3.07
CA ASP A 96 4.89 -16.07 -3.51
C ASP A 96 4.82 -16.22 -5.03
N SER A 97 3.78 -15.69 -5.67
CA SER A 97 3.68 -15.75 -7.14
C SER A 97 4.80 -14.96 -7.79
N ASP A 98 5.05 -13.73 -7.36
CA ASP A 98 6.16 -12.89 -7.83
C ASP A 98 7.52 -13.53 -7.55
N ALA A 99 7.70 -14.14 -6.38
CA ALA A 99 8.93 -14.84 -6.01
C ALA A 99 9.19 -16.03 -6.95
N VAL A 100 8.15 -16.80 -7.30
CA VAL A 100 8.23 -17.89 -8.28
C VAL A 100 8.59 -17.35 -9.68
N HIS A 101 7.93 -16.28 -10.13
CA HIS A 101 8.26 -15.63 -11.41
C HIS A 101 9.71 -15.14 -11.45
N LEU A 102 10.17 -14.50 -10.38
CA LEU A 102 11.54 -13.99 -10.26
C LEU A 102 12.55 -15.14 -10.28
N ALA A 103 12.27 -16.24 -9.59
CA ALA A 103 13.12 -17.43 -9.59
C ALA A 103 13.25 -18.04 -11.00
N HIS A 104 12.14 -18.14 -11.73
CA HIS A 104 12.16 -18.61 -13.12
C HIS A 104 12.96 -17.69 -14.03
N ALA A 105 12.76 -16.37 -13.94
CA ALA A 105 13.51 -15.39 -14.73
C ALA A 105 15.01 -15.46 -14.43
N ALA A 106 15.39 -15.52 -13.15
CA ALA A 106 16.78 -15.66 -12.72
C ALA A 106 17.42 -16.96 -13.24
N GLN A 107 16.65 -18.05 -13.31
CA GLN A 107 17.13 -19.33 -13.85
C GLN A 107 17.40 -19.26 -15.35
N ILE A 108 16.54 -18.57 -16.11
CA ILE A 108 16.75 -18.33 -17.55
C ILE A 108 18.03 -17.53 -17.78
N VAL A 109 18.21 -16.43 -17.05
CA VAL A 109 19.41 -15.58 -17.14
C VAL A 109 20.65 -16.38 -16.77
N ARG A 110 20.62 -17.13 -15.65
CA ARG A 110 21.73 -17.99 -15.23
C ARG A 110 22.08 -19.02 -16.31
N ARG A 111 21.09 -19.64 -16.94
CA ARG A 111 21.32 -20.60 -18.02
C ARG A 111 21.94 -19.93 -19.25
N HIS A 112 21.54 -18.70 -19.59
CA HIS A 112 22.16 -17.99 -20.70
C HIS A 112 23.61 -17.59 -20.39
N MET A 113 23.87 -17.08 -19.18
CA MET A 113 25.22 -16.66 -18.76
C MET A 113 26.19 -17.82 -18.58
N PHE A 114 25.73 -18.97 -18.09
CA PHE A 114 26.59 -20.07 -17.66
C PHE A 114 26.34 -21.41 -18.36
N GLY A 115 25.29 -21.52 -19.18
CA GLY A 115 24.94 -22.76 -19.91
C GLY A 115 25.90 -23.07 -21.06
N GLU A 116 26.55 -22.06 -21.62
CA GLU A 116 27.69 -22.19 -22.53
C GLU A 116 28.92 -21.56 -21.92
N ALA A 117 29.24 -21.89 -20.65
CA ALA A 117 30.46 -21.41 -20.02
C ALA A 117 31.68 -21.83 -20.85
N LYS A 118 32.14 -20.96 -21.76
CA LYS A 118 33.43 -21.11 -22.42
C LYS A 118 34.47 -21.01 -21.31
N PRO A 119 35.34 -22.02 -21.12
CA PRO A 119 36.39 -21.92 -20.13
C PRO A 119 37.20 -20.67 -20.43
N PHE A 120 37.55 -19.91 -19.38
CA PHE A 120 38.44 -18.78 -19.54
C PHE A 120 39.79 -19.31 -20.03
N THR A 121 40.13 -19.02 -21.28
CA THR A 121 41.37 -19.51 -21.93
C THR A 121 42.55 -18.56 -21.73
N GLY A 122 42.45 -17.61 -20.80
CA GLY A 122 43.42 -16.53 -20.66
C GLY A 122 43.07 -15.31 -21.49
N PHE A 123 43.95 -14.30 -21.44
CA PHE A 123 43.84 -13.11 -22.27
C PHE A 123 44.60 -13.30 -23.59
N PRO A 124 44.15 -12.67 -24.70
CA PRO A 124 44.90 -12.65 -25.95
C PRO A 124 46.31 -12.07 -25.76
N GLU A 125 47.26 -12.57 -26.53
CA GLU A 125 48.62 -12.01 -26.58
C GLU A 125 48.56 -10.55 -27.05
N GLY A 126 49.26 -9.64 -26.36
CA GLY A 126 49.22 -8.20 -26.66
C GLY A 126 48.02 -7.42 -26.08
N CYS A 127 47.14 -8.06 -25.30
CA CYS A 127 45.92 -7.39 -24.83
C CYS A 127 46.20 -6.18 -23.94
N GLN A 128 47.33 -6.14 -23.24
CA GLN A 128 47.66 -5.04 -22.33
C GLN A 128 48.07 -3.81 -23.13
N GLU A 129 48.90 -4.01 -24.16
CA GLU A 129 49.36 -3.01 -25.10
C GLU A 129 48.20 -2.42 -25.92
N GLU A 130 47.26 -3.28 -26.34
CA GLU A 130 46.07 -2.87 -27.09
C GLU A 130 44.97 -2.22 -26.22
N SER A 131 45.00 -2.45 -24.90
CA SER A 131 44.05 -1.85 -23.96
C SER A 131 44.37 -0.39 -23.61
N VAL A 132 45.57 0.09 -23.97
CA VAL A 132 45.97 1.48 -23.75
C VAL A 132 45.47 2.33 -24.92
N PRO A 133 44.60 3.34 -24.68
CA PRO A 133 44.18 4.27 -25.72
C PRO A 133 45.40 4.89 -26.42
N PRO A 134 45.42 5.01 -27.76
CA PRO A 134 46.55 5.57 -28.49
C PRO A 134 46.99 6.97 -28.03
N LEU A 135 46.07 7.72 -27.41
CA LEU A 135 46.31 9.03 -26.80
C LEU A 135 47.23 9.00 -25.57
N LEU A 136 47.46 7.82 -24.98
CA LEU A 136 48.29 7.60 -23.80
C LEU A 136 49.61 6.87 -24.13
N LEU A 137 49.82 6.52 -25.41
CA LEU A 137 51.09 5.97 -25.91
C LEU A 137 51.95 7.16 -26.38
N ALA A 138 52.86 7.59 -25.50
CA ALA A 138 53.77 8.73 -25.71
C ALA A 138 54.96 8.38 -26.63
#